data_AF-A0A7C2B1Z5-F1
#
_entry.id   AF-A0A7C2B1Z5-F1
#
_cell.length_a   1.000
_cell.length_b   1.000
_cell.length_c   1.000
_cell.angle_alpha   90.00
_cell.angle_beta   90.00
_cell.angle_gamma   90.00
#
_symmetry.space_group_name_H-M   'P 1'
#
loop_
_entity.id
_entity.type
_entity.pdbx_description
1 polymer ?
#
loop_
_entity_poly.entity_id
_entity_poly.type
_entity_poly.pdbx_seq_one_letter_code
_entity_poly.pdbx_strand_id
1 'polypeptide(L)'
;RKYIFPGGYSPALSEVLAAIEGSGLWVADIEILRLHYAETLRVWQRRFQANRARIAKLFDERFCRMWEFYLALSEAAFRYGDHLVFQIQLSKKRDAVPLTRDYIAEWERANADEPKPRKSVQAA
;
A
#
# COMPACT_ATOMS: atom_id res chain seq x y z
N ARG A 1 2.29 16.72 3.97
CA ARG A 1 3.76 16.75 3.84
C ARG A 1 4.51 17.04 5.15
N LYS A 2 4.13 18.02 5.98
CA LYS A 2 4.92 18.39 7.19
C LYS A 2 4.97 17.35 8.33
N TYR A 3 3.90 16.59 8.54
CA TYR A 3 3.69 15.89 9.82
C TYR A 3 3.90 14.36 9.79
N ILE A 4 3.58 13.69 8.68
CA ILE A 4 3.59 12.22 8.59
C ILE A 4 4.72 11.73 7.69
N PHE A 5 4.82 12.27 6.47
CA PHE A 5 5.89 11.94 5.51
C PHE A 5 6.56 13.21 4.97
N PRO A 6 7.51 13.80 5.71
CA PRO A 6 8.36 14.88 5.20
C PRO A 6 9.14 14.42 3.97
N GLY A 7 9.08 15.18 2.87
CA GLY A 7 9.70 14.80 1.60
C GLY A 7 8.98 13.68 0.84
N GLY A 8 7.88 13.14 1.38
CA GLY A 8 7.10 12.09 0.74
C GLY A 8 6.50 12.53 -0.59
N TYR A 9 6.68 11.68 -1.59
CA TYR A 9 6.16 11.85 -2.94
C TYR A 9 5.64 10.50 -3.45
N SER A 10 4.46 10.53 -4.07
CA SER A 10 3.81 9.37 -4.66
C SER A 10 3.82 9.56 -6.17
N PRO A 11 4.68 8.83 -6.92
CA PRO A 11 4.80 9.02 -8.36
C PRO A 11 3.55 8.52 -9.07
N ALA A 12 3.20 9.17 -10.18
CA ALA A 12 2.20 8.65 -11.10
C ALA A 12 2.70 7.35 -11.76
N LEU A 13 1.77 6.49 -12.17
CA LEU A 13 2.12 5.26 -12.88
C LEU A 13 2.94 5.56 -14.16
N SER A 14 2.63 6.64 -14.86
CA SER A 14 3.36 7.10 -16.04
C SER A 14 4.82 7.45 -15.74
N GLU A 15 5.10 8.03 -14.58
CA GLU A 15 6.47 8.40 -14.18
C GLU A 15 7.29 7.15 -13.85
N VAL A 16 6.67 6.17 -13.21
CA VAL A 16 7.31 4.87 -12.93
C VAL A 16 7.56 4.08 -14.21
N LEU A 17 6.59 4.03 -15.14
CA LEU A 17 6.75 3.31 -16.41
C LEU A 17 7.85 3.92 -17.28
N ALA A 18 7.93 5.24 -17.38
CA ALA A 18 9.00 5.91 -18.12
C ALA A 18 10.39 5.53 -17.58
N ALA A 19 10.54 5.42 -16.26
CA ALA A 19 11.80 4.98 -15.66
C ALA A 19 12.10 3.50 -15.93
N ILE A 20 11.07 2.63 -15.94
CA ILE A 20 11.23 1.19 -16.23
C ILE A 20 11.66 0.97 -17.69
N GLU A 21 11.07 1.69 -18.64
CA GLU A 21 11.40 1.57 -20.07
C GLU A 21 12.90 1.80 -20.33
N GLY A 22 13.51 2.78 -19.66
CA GLY A 22 14.94 3.05 -19.74
C GLY A 22 15.85 2.03 -19.03
N SER A 23 15.28 1.10 -18.24
CA SER A 23 16.05 0.17 -17.41
C SER A 23 16.39 -1.17 -18.09
N GLY A 24 15.79 -1.45 -19.25
CA GLY A 24 15.92 -2.75 -19.93
C GLY A 24 15.14 -3.90 -19.28
N LEU A 25 14.26 -3.59 -18.32
CA LEU A 25 13.32 -4.54 -17.73
C LEU A 25 12.04 -4.62 -18.56
N TRP A 26 11.48 -5.83 -18.64
CA TRP A 26 10.16 -6.09 -19.21
C TRP A 26 9.10 -5.93 -18.14
N VAL A 27 8.04 -5.19 -18.44
CA VAL A 27 6.80 -5.19 -17.66
C VAL A 27 5.98 -6.41 -18.08
N ALA A 28 5.83 -7.36 -17.17
CA ALA A 28 5.06 -8.59 -17.40
C ALA A 28 3.58 -8.42 -17.01
N ASP A 29 3.30 -7.64 -15.96
CA ASP A 29 1.94 -7.36 -15.51
C ASP A 29 1.89 -6.05 -14.70
N ILE A 30 0.71 -5.41 -14.67
CA ILE A 30 0.40 -4.30 -13.79
C ILE A 30 -0.97 -4.55 -13.15
N GLU A 31 -1.00 -4.63 -11.83
CA GLU A 31 -2.24 -4.71 -11.06
C GLU A 31 -2.53 -3.40 -10.34
N ILE A 32 -3.77 -2.90 -10.47
CA ILE A 32 -4.26 -1.73 -9.73
C ILE A 32 -5.13 -2.17 -8.57
N LEU A 33 -4.65 -1.95 -7.34
CA LEU A 33 -5.35 -2.28 -6.12
C LEU A 33 -6.33 -1.17 -5.69
N ARG A 34 -7.26 -0.83 -6.58
CA ARG A 34 -8.30 0.22 -6.47
C ARG A 34 -8.69 0.64 -5.04
N LEU A 35 -9.71 0.01 -4.45
CA LEU A 35 -10.24 0.39 -3.14
C LEU A 35 -9.58 -0.35 -1.97
N HIS A 36 -8.66 -1.28 -2.25
CA HIS A 36 -8.05 -2.13 -1.21
C HIS A 36 -7.35 -1.30 -0.14
N TYR A 37 -6.69 -0.21 -0.54
CA TYR A 37 -5.99 0.65 0.42
C TYR A 37 -6.94 1.54 1.22
N ALA A 38 -8.06 1.98 0.63
CA ALA A 38 -9.14 2.62 1.39
C ALA A 38 -9.71 1.69 2.47
N GLU A 39 -9.95 0.40 2.14
CA GLU A 39 -10.39 -0.59 3.13
C GLU A 39 -9.35 -0.85 4.22
N THR A 40 -8.06 -0.84 3.85
CA THR A 40 -6.96 -0.96 4.80
C THR A 40 -6.96 0.21 5.79
N LEU A 41 -7.05 1.44 5.28
CA LEU A 41 -7.09 2.65 6.10
C LEU A 41 -8.31 2.70 7.01
N ARG A 42 -9.47 2.25 6.52
CA ARG A 42 -10.70 2.10 7.33
C ARG A 42 -10.50 1.11 8.49
N VAL A 43 -9.87 -0.04 8.23
CA VAL A 43 -9.56 -1.02 9.28
C VAL A 43 -8.58 -0.42 10.30
N TRP A 44 -7.56 0.32 9.84
CA TRP A 44 -6.60 0.98 10.72
C TRP A 44 -7.27 2.06 11.57
N GLN A 45 -8.13 2.89 10.99
CA GLN A 45 -8.88 3.90 11.71
C GLN A 45 -9.76 3.28 12.79
N ARG A 46 -10.52 2.22 12.48
CA ARG A 46 -11.34 1.51 13.49
C ARG A 46 -10.49 0.96 14.63
N ARG A 47 -9.35 0.33 14.33
CA ARG A 47 -8.44 -0.22 15.35
C ARG A 47 -7.79 0.88 16.20
N PHE A 48 -7.43 2.00 15.58
CA PHE A 48 -6.93 3.18 16.27
C PHE A 48 -7.98 3.72 17.24
N GLN A 49 -9.22 3.92 16.78
CA GLN A 49 -10.32 4.43 17.60
C GLN A 49 -10.62 3.51 18.79
N ALA A 50 -10.65 2.20 18.57
CA ALA A 50 -10.82 1.22 19.65
C ALA A 50 -9.71 1.28 20.72
N ASN A 51 -8.54 1.84 20.39
CA ASN A 51 -7.38 1.96 21.28
C ASN A 51 -7.03 3.41 21.64
N ARG A 52 -7.84 4.39 21.23
CA ARG A 52 -7.48 5.81 21.26
C ARG A 52 -7.05 6.28 22.64
N ALA A 53 -7.79 5.93 23.69
CA ALA A 53 -7.48 6.32 25.06
C ALA A 53 -6.12 5.78 25.55
N ARG A 54 -5.74 4.57 25.14
CA ARG A 54 -4.42 4.00 25.45
C ARG A 54 -3.32 4.73 24.70
N ILE A 55 -3.56 5.10 23.44
CA ILE A 55 -2.61 5.82 22.60
C ILE A 55 -2.40 7.25 23.12
N ALA A 56 -3.47 7.93 23.54
CA ALA A 56 -3.38 9.27 24.14
C ALA A 56 -2.52 9.31 25.41
N LYS A 57 -2.51 8.22 26.20
CA LYS A 57 -1.61 8.08 27.36
C LYS A 57 -0.15 7.85 26.99
N LEU A 58 0.13 7.27 25.82
CA LEU A 58 1.48 6.97 25.34
C LEU A 58 2.11 8.16 24.61
N PHE A 59 1.30 8.96 23.92
CA PHE A 59 1.74 10.12 23.16
C PHE A 59 1.10 11.37 23.75
N ASP A 60 0.06 11.90 23.11
CA ASP A 60 -0.80 12.96 23.64
C ASP A 60 -2.06 13.11 22.76
N GLU A 61 -2.95 14.01 23.16
CA GLU A 61 -4.16 14.35 22.41
C GLU A 61 -3.87 15.02 21.05
N ARG A 62 -2.76 15.76 20.96
CA ARG A 62 -2.35 16.44 19.73
C ARG A 62 -2.00 15.41 18.64
N PHE A 63 -1.21 14.40 19.00
CA PHE A 63 -0.86 13.27 18.16
C PHE A 63 -2.11 12.51 17.74
N CYS A 64 -3.01 12.22 18.69
CA CYS A 64 -4.23 11.48 18.37
C CYS A 64 -5.04 12.19 17.29
N ARG A 65 -5.32 13.48 17.47
CA ARG A 65 -6.07 14.26 16.47
C ARG A 65 -5.37 14.33 15.12
N MET A 66 -4.06 14.48 15.11
CA MET A 66 -3.26 14.49 13.88
C MET A 66 -3.38 13.15 13.15
N TRP A 67 -3.26 12.04 13.88
CA TRP A 67 -3.30 10.69 13.31
C TRP A 67 -4.69 10.31 12.80
N GLU A 68 -5.74 10.70 13.53
CA GLU A 68 -7.14 10.55 13.11
C GLU A 68 -7.40 11.28 11.80
N PHE A 69 -6.95 12.53 11.71
CA PHE A 69 -7.09 13.34 10.52
C PHE A 69 -6.32 12.75 9.34
N TYR A 70 -5.09 12.28 9.58
CA TYR A 70 -4.30 11.58 8.56
C TYR A 70 -5.02 10.35 8.01
N LEU A 71 -5.46 9.42 8.88
CA LEU A 71 -6.13 8.20 8.44
C LEU A 71 -7.42 8.49 7.66
N ALA A 72 -8.23 9.45 8.14
CA ALA A 72 -9.47 9.82 7.48
C ALA A 72 -9.25 10.47 6.10
N LEU A 73 -8.31 11.42 6.01
CA LEU A 73 -7.99 12.05 4.73
C LEU A 73 -7.34 11.08 3.75
N SER A 74 -6.43 10.22 4.22
CA SER A 74 -5.85 9.19 3.37
C SER A 74 -6.93 8.24 2.86
N GLU A 75 -7.86 7.78 3.71
CA GLU A 75 -8.96 6.93 3.24
C GLU A 75 -9.77 7.66 2.17
N ALA A 76 -10.14 8.92 2.39
CA ALA A 76 -10.89 9.71 1.43
C ALA A 76 -10.14 9.89 0.10
N ALA A 77 -8.82 10.10 0.14
CA ALA A 77 -7.99 10.24 -1.07
C ALA A 77 -7.98 8.95 -1.91
N PHE A 78 -7.94 7.76 -1.29
CA PHE A 78 -8.00 6.49 -2.00
C PHE A 78 -9.44 6.07 -2.40
N ARG A 79 -10.46 6.52 -1.65
CA ARG A 79 -11.86 6.13 -1.90
C ARG A 79 -12.55 7.02 -2.92
N TYR A 80 -12.25 8.32 -2.90
CA TYR A 80 -12.94 9.34 -3.68
C TYR A 80 -12.00 10.21 -4.52
N GLY A 81 -10.69 10.14 -4.26
CA GLY A 81 -9.68 10.84 -5.03
C GLY A 81 -9.02 9.96 -6.09
N ASP A 82 -7.85 10.38 -6.52
CA ASP A 82 -7.05 9.78 -7.59
C ASP A 82 -5.90 8.89 -7.09
N HIS A 83 -5.76 8.73 -5.77
CA HIS A 83 -4.70 7.92 -5.20
C HIS A 83 -4.96 6.44 -5.41
N LEU A 84 -3.92 5.71 -5.79
CA LEU A 84 -4.01 4.28 -6.03
C LEU A 84 -2.71 3.58 -5.64
N VAL A 85 -2.84 2.31 -5.28
CA VAL A 85 -1.71 1.40 -5.10
C VAL A 85 -1.65 0.53 -6.35
N PHE A 86 -0.46 0.42 -6.94
CA PHE A 86 -0.21 -0.45 -8.07
C PHE A 86 0.95 -1.40 -7.77
N GLN A 87 0.85 -2.62 -8.29
CA GLN A 87 1.91 -3.62 -8.28
C GLN A 87 2.37 -3.83 -9.72
N ILE A 88 3.68 -3.83 -9.94
CA ILE A 88 4.27 -4.05 -11.27
C ILE A 88 5.14 -5.30 -11.19
N GLN A 89 4.83 -6.29 -12.02
CA GLN A 89 5.68 -7.46 -12.19
C GLN A 89 6.73 -7.15 -13.26
N LEU A 90 8.00 -7.15 -12.85
CA LEU A 90 9.15 -6.86 -13.71
C LEU A 90 9.99 -8.11 -13.96
N SER A 91 10.58 -8.20 -15.15
CA SER A 91 11.43 -9.32 -15.54
C SER A 91 12.63 -8.87 -16.38
N LYS A 92 13.74 -9.62 -16.31
CA LYS A 92 14.89 -9.48 -17.21
C LYS A 92 14.71 -10.22 -18.54
N LYS A 93 13.75 -11.14 -18.63
CA LYS A 93 13.47 -11.95 -19.82
C LYS A 93 12.04 -11.74 -20.30
N ARG A 94 11.86 -11.73 -21.62
CA ARG A 94 10.56 -11.51 -22.27
C ARG A 94 9.56 -12.65 -22.00
N ASP A 95 10.05 -13.85 -21.77
CA ASP A 95 9.29 -15.11 -21.62
C ASP A 95 9.27 -15.63 -20.17
N ALA A 96 9.53 -14.75 -19.18
CA ALA A 96 9.63 -15.17 -17.77
C ALA A 96 8.31 -15.61 -17.13
N VAL A 97 7.18 -15.33 -17.79
CA VAL A 97 5.84 -15.73 -17.33
C VAL A 97 5.07 -16.40 -18.48
N PRO A 98 4.11 -17.30 -18.17
CA PRO A 98 3.22 -17.87 -19.17
C PRO A 98 2.44 -16.80 -19.96
N LEU A 99 1.95 -17.18 -21.14
CA LEU A 99 1.17 -16.27 -21.99
C LEU A 99 -0.16 -15.84 -21.36
N THR A 100 -0.76 -16.68 -20.51
CA THR A 100 -1.96 -16.34 -19.74
C THR A 100 -1.60 -16.03 -18.30
N ARG A 101 -2.42 -15.21 -17.65
CA ARG A 101 -2.19 -14.71 -16.28
C ARG A 101 -2.67 -15.66 -15.18
N ASP A 102 -3.10 -16.87 -15.54
CA ASP A 102 -3.71 -17.82 -14.59
C ASP A 102 -2.76 -18.20 -13.46
N TYR A 103 -1.44 -18.22 -13.74
CA TYR A 103 -0.40 -18.46 -12.72
C TYR A 103 -0.47 -17.51 -11.54
N ILE A 104 -0.96 -16.27 -11.72
CA ILE A 104 -1.12 -15.30 -10.64
C ILE A 104 -2.19 -15.82 -9.67
N ALA A 105 -3.38 -16.09 -10.19
CA ALA A 105 -4.51 -16.52 -9.38
C ALA A 105 -4.30 -17.93 -8.80
N GLU A 106 -3.63 -18.82 -9.54
CA GLU A 106 -3.20 -20.13 -9.04
C GLU A 106 -2.22 -20.01 -7.88
N TRP A 107 -1.22 -19.15 -8.02
CA TRP A 107 -0.25 -18.88 -6.96
C TRP A 107 -0.95 -18.27 -5.73
N GLU A 108 -1.82 -17.29 -5.91
CA GLU A 108 -2.57 -16.68 -4.81
C GLU A 108 -3.45 -17.70 -4.08
N ARG A 109 -4.17 -18.58 -4.80
CA ARG A 109 -4.98 -19.65 -4.18
C ARG A 109 -4.12 -20.65 -3.42
N ALA A 110 -2.99 -21.05 -3.99
CA ALA A 110 -2.08 -22.00 -3.33
C ALA A 110 -1.44 -21.43 -2.05
N ASN A 111 -1.32 -20.10 -1.96
CA ASN A 111 -0.65 -19.40 -0.84
C ASN A 111 -1.60 -18.57 0.03
N ALA A 112 -2.93 -18.72 -0.13
CA ALA A 112 -3.92 -17.90 0.57
C ALA A 112 -3.87 -18.09 2.11
N ASP A 113 -3.58 -19.31 2.55
CA ASP A 113 -3.57 -19.71 3.97
C ASP A 113 -2.16 -19.71 4.58
N GLU A 114 -1.13 -19.34 3.82
CA GLU A 114 0.23 -19.28 4.38
C GLU A 114 0.30 -18.19 5.47
N PRO A 115 0.70 -18.53 6.70
CA PRO A 115 0.88 -17.54 7.75
C PRO A 115 2.00 -16.59 7.36
N LYS A 116 1.64 -15.39 6.93
CA LYS A 116 2.64 -14.35 6.61
C LYS A 116 3.50 -14.10 7.86
N PRO A 117 4.83 -14.16 7.75
CA PRO A 117 5.71 -13.98 8.89
C PRO A 117 5.43 -12.63 9.54
N ARG A 118 5.03 -12.65 10.82
CA ARG A 118 4.91 -11.41 11.59
C ARG A 118 6.30 -10.85 11.78
N LYS A 119 6.66 -9.80 11.03
CA LYS A 119 7.81 -8.97 11.38
C LYS A 119 7.51 -8.36 12.75
N SER A 120 8.25 -8.77 13.77
CA SER A 120 8.25 -8.09 15.07
C SER A 120 8.72 -6.66 14.82
N VAL A 121 7.79 -5.72 14.82
CA VAL A 121 8.12 -4.29 14.84
C VAL A 121 8.73 -4.04 16.22
N GLN A 122 10.05 -3.94 16.29
CA GLN A 122 10.71 -3.36 17.46
C GLN A 122 10.24 -1.90 17.52
N ALA A 123 9.59 -1.53 18.62
CA ALA A 123 9.27 -0.15 18.90
C ALA A 123 10.60 0.60 19.07
N ALA A 124 10.81 1.63 18.23
CA ALA A 124 11.82 2.65 18.44
C ALA A 124 11.34 3.64 19.50
#